data_AF-A0AAX3JNU7-F1
#
_entry.id   AF-A0AAX3JNU7-F1
#
_cell.length_a   1.000
_cell.length_b   1.000
_cell.length_c   1.000
_cell.angle_alpha   90.00
_cell.angle_beta   90.00
_cell.angle_gamma   90.00
#
_symmetry.space_group_name_H-M   'P 1'
#
loop_
_entity.id
_entity.type
_entity.pdbx_description
1 polymer ?
#
loop_
_entity_poly.entity_id
_entity_poly.type
_entity_poly.pdbx_seq_one_letter_code
_entity_poly.pdbx_strand_id
1 'polypeptide(L)'
;MSKRKTLSAIKMTLFLIINIVMISCGSGGPAPKEGQASKADGTVIDLKTVSKKIKDAVEFAASVKEVHTLVKSVDELAKAIGKKIQNQDVLGTDSGKNTALIAGVFSVTLDIVKKAKALQIPGSIKDQQNLTQKVSEVTTAAEAFVNKLKSKTTELAVASGATTDDNAQKAIDRNSKPNGENGAKELGELYKAIDELLTAANKLVNDAVKELTVPVQTS
;
A
#
# COMPACT_ATOMS: atom_id res chain seq x y z
N MET A 1 8.32 14.68 2.03
CA MET A 1 9.61 14.22 2.63
C MET A 1 9.48 13.06 3.65
N SER A 2 8.49 12.15 3.57
CA SER A 2 8.25 11.17 4.68
C SER A 2 8.60 9.69 4.36
N LYS A 3 8.42 9.21 3.13
CA LYS A 3 8.54 7.76 2.82
C LYS A 3 9.97 7.20 2.68
N ARG A 4 10.96 8.02 2.29
CA ARG A 4 12.37 7.58 2.26
C ARG A 4 12.95 7.40 3.66
N LYS A 5 12.47 8.17 4.64
CA LYS A 5 12.95 8.11 6.02
C LYS A 5 12.55 6.81 6.71
N THR A 6 11.36 6.27 6.46
CA THR A 6 10.92 5.02 7.11
C THR A 6 11.62 3.78 6.58
N LEU A 7 11.79 3.63 5.25
CA LEU A 7 12.51 2.49 4.67
C LEU A 7 14.02 2.56 4.95
N SER A 8 14.59 3.77 4.95
CA SER A 8 15.99 4.00 5.36
C SER A 8 16.21 3.74 6.85
N ALA A 9 15.25 4.10 7.71
CA ALA A 9 15.29 3.79 9.13
C ALA A 9 15.18 2.27 9.37
N ILE A 10 14.30 1.56 8.66
CA ILE A 10 14.20 0.09 8.74
C ILE A 10 15.53 -0.57 8.33
N LYS A 11 16.18 -0.11 7.25
CA LYS A 11 17.49 -0.61 6.82
C LYS A 11 18.60 -0.32 7.83
N MET A 12 18.63 0.89 8.40
CA MET A 12 19.63 1.29 9.40
C MET A 12 19.46 0.52 10.72
N THR A 13 18.21 0.32 11.16
CA THR A 13 17.88 -0.50 12.33
C THR A 13 18.30 -1.95 12.10
N LEU A 14 18.03 -2.53 10.92
CA LEU A 14 18.48 -3.88 10.59
C LEU A 14 20.01 -4.01 10.64
N PHE A 15 20.75 -3.00 10.17
CA PHE A 15 22.22 -2.97 10.19
C PHE A 15 22.79 -2.89 11.62
N LEU A 16 22.16 -2.10 12.50
CA LEU A 16 22.54 -2.01 13.91
C LEU A 16 22.23 -3.30 14.68
N ILE A 17 21.11 -3.96 14.40
CA ILE A 17 20.72 -5.23 15.05
C ILE A 17 21.70 -6.36 14.71
N ILE A 18 22.14 -6.48 13.45
CA ILE A 18 23.15 -7.49 13.04
C ILE A 18 24.45 -7.35 13.86
N ASN A 19 24.85 -6.12 14.19
CA ASN A 19 26.06 -5.89 15.00
C ASN A 19 25.87 -6.23 16.48
N ILE A 20 24.66 -6.07 17.04
CA ILE A 20 24.37 -6.36 18.46
C ILE A 20 24.32 -7.89 18.71
N VAL A 21 23.79 -8.67 17.77
CA VAL A 21 23.69 -10.14 17.90
C VAL A 21 25.08 -10.81 18.01
N MET A 22 26.14 -10.18 17.48
CA MET A 22 27.50 -10.73 17.54
C MET A 22 28.18 -10.57 18.91
N ILE A 23 27.60 -9.83 19.86
CA ILE A 23 28.25 -9.48 21.15
C ILE A 23 27.75 -10.34 22.33
N SER A 24 26.61 -11.06 22.22
CA SER A 24 25.99 -11.75 23.38
C SER A 24 26.44 -13.19 23.63
N CYS A 25 27.70 -13.54 23.35
CA CYS A 25 28.25 -14.86 23.67
C CYS A 25 28.65 -14.92 25.16
N GLY A 26 27.67 -15.09 26.06
CA GLY A 26 27.96 -15.37 27.47
C GLY A 26 26.78 -15.19 28.43
N SER A 27 25.87 -16.16 28.51
CA SER A 27 25.19 -16.54 29.78
C SER A 27 24.22 -17.74 29.64
N GLY A 28 24.50 -18.78 30.43
CA GLY A 28 23.55 -19.52 31.28
C GLY A 28 22.47 -20.45 30.70
N GLY A 29 22.05 -20.32 29.45
CA GLY A 29 20.98 -21.15 28.86
C GLY A 29 21.46 -22.48 28.26
N PRO A 30 20.56 -23.46 28.00
CA PRO A 30 20.91 -24.62 27.18
C PRO A 30 21.46 -24.14 25.84
N ALA A 31 22.56 -24.75 25.40
CA ALA A 31 23.23 -24.36 24.16
C ALA A 31 22.22 -24.35 23.00
N PRO A 32 22.08 -23.24 22.27
CA PRO A 32 21.17 -23.16 21.15
C PRO A 32 21.54 -24.22 20.11
N LYS A 33 20.53 -24.87 19.54
CA LYS A 33 20.73 -25.82 18.44
C LYS A 33 21.00 -25.07 17.14
N GLU A 34 21.39 -25.78 16.10
CA GLU A 34 21.57 -25.18 14.76
C GLU A 34 20.33 -24.41 14.33
N GLY A 35 20.52 -23.15 13.91
CA GLY A 35 19.41 -22.24 13.54
C GLY A 35 18.74 -21.51 14.71
N GLN A 36 19.24 -21.67 15.94
CA GLN A 36 18.76 -20.94 17.11
C GLN A 36 19.82 -19.96 17.65
N ALA A 37 19.37 -18.95 18.38
CA ALA A 37 20.24 -18.10 19.19
C ALA A 37 19.67 -17.92 20.60
N SER A 38 20.53 -17.68 21.58
CA SER A 38 20.12 -17.30 22.92
C SER A 38 20.00 -15.79 23.00
N LYS A 39 18.87 -15.31 23.52
CA LYS A 39 18.66 -13.90 23.86
C LYS A 39 19.32 -13.58 25.20
N ALA A 40 19.50 -12.28 25.47
CA ALA A 40 20.07 -11.80 26.73
C ALA A 40 19.23 -12.16 27.98
N ASP A 41 17.94 -12.47 27.80
CA ASP A 41 17.02 -12.91 28.85
C ASP A 41 17.05 -14.44 29.09
N GLY A 42 17.92 -15.17 28.39
CA GLY A 42 18.05 -16.63 28.48
C GLY A 42 17.04 -17.41 27.62
N THR A 43 16.13 -16.74 26.90
CA THR A 43 15.20 -17.40 25.98
C THR A 43 15.89 -17.77 24.66
N VAL A 44 15.41 -18.82 23.99
CA VAL A 44 15.96 -19.28 22.71
C VAL A 44 15.05 -18.80 21.58
N ILE A 45 15.63 -18.10 20.61
CA ILE A 45 14.96 -17.67 19.38
C ILE A 45 15.24 -18.64 18.24
N ASP A 46 14.21 -19.02 17.49
CA ASP A 46 14.35 -19.73 16.22
C ASP A 46 14.55 -18.72 15.08
N LEU A 47 15.81 -18.58 14.64
CA LEU A 47 16.19 -17.64 13.61
C LEU A 47 15.60 -18.00 12.25
N LYS A 48 15.37 -19.29 11.96
CA LYS A 48 14.78 -19.75 10.69
C LYS A 48 13.32 -19.32 10.61
N THR A 49 12.57 -19.50 11.70
CA THR A 49 11.17 -19.09 11.78
C THR A 49 11.03 -17.57 11.70
N VAL A 50 11.83 -16.82 12.47
CA VAL A 50 11.75 -15.35 12.47
C VAL A 50 12.21 -14.75 11.13
N SER A 51 13.28 -15.27 10.53
CA SER A 51 13.73 -14.82 9.20
C SER A 51 12.68 -15.06 8.13
N LYS A 52 11.96 -16.19 8.18
CA LYS A 52 10.83 -16.47 7.28
C LYS A 52 9.70 -15.47 7.47
N LYS A 53 9.28 -15.19 8.71
CA LYS A 53 8.25 -14.18 9.00
C LYS A 53 8.64 -12.80 8.48
N ILE A 54 9.89 -12.38 8.68
CA ILE A 54 10.40 -11.09 8.17
C ILE A 54 10.32 -11.05 6.64
N LYS A 55 10.79 -12.10 5.97
CA LYS A 55 10.73 -12.20 4.50
C LYS A 55 9.29 -12.09 4.00
N ASP A 56 8.40 -12.91 4.54
CA ASP A 56 6.99 -12.97 4.16
C ASP A 56 6.30 -11.61 4.40
N ALA A 57 6.57 -10.95 5.53
CA ALA A 57 6.03 -9.62 5.84
C ALA A 57 6.54 -8.54 4.87
N VAL A 58 7.83 -8.58 4.51
CA VAL A 58 8.45 -7.61 3.58
C VAL A 58 7.90 -7.79 2.16
N GLU A 59 7.79 -9.02 1.67
CA GLU A 59 7.24 -9.32 0.34
C GLU A 59 5.77 -8.91 0.25
N PHE A 60 4.98 -9.20 1.28
CA PHE A 60 3.59 -8.75 1.36
C PHE A 60 3.48 -7.22 1.37
N ALA A 61 4.26 -6.53 2.22
CA ALA A 61 4.25 -5.07 2.30
C ALA A 61 4.68 -4.40 0.98
N ALA A 62 5.64 -4.99 0.26
CA ALA A 62 6.05 -4.51 -1.06
C ALA A 62 4.90 -4.62 -2.09
N SER A 63 4.17 -5.73 -2.07
CA SER A 63 3.03 -5.95 -2.97
C SER A 63 1.87 -4.99 -2.69
N VAL A 64 1.53 -4.79 -1.40
CA VAL A 64 0.55 -3.78 -0.98
C VAL A 64 1.00 -2.37 -1.37
N LYS A 65 2.31 -2.09 -1.30
CA LYS A 65 2.87 -0.78 -1.66
C LYS A 65 2.71 -0.45 -3.14
N GLU A 66 2.79 -1.46 -4.00
CA GLU A 66 2.55 -1.31 -5.44
C GLU A 66 1.10 -0.85 -5.70
N VAL A 67 0.12 -1.59 -5.16
CA VAL A 67 -1.31 -1.25 -5.27
C VAL A 67 -1.57 0.16 -4.72
N HIS A 68 -1.06 0.45 -3.53
CA HIS A 68 -1.16 1.78 -2.92
C HIS A 68 -0.59 2.87 -3.85
N THR A 69 0.53 2.63 -4.53
CA THR A 69 1.16 3.64 -5.40
C THR A 69 0.33 3.90 -6.65
N LEU A 70 -0.27 2.86 -7.23
CA LEU A 70 -1.22 3.01 -8.34
C LEU A 70 -2.47 3.78 -7.92
N VAL A 71 -3.04 3.50 -6.74
CA VAL A 71 -4.17 4.29 -6.22
C VAL A 71 -3.78 5.77 -6.06
N LYS A 72 -2.56 6.07 -5.58
CA LYS A 72 -2.07 7.45 -5.46
C LYS A 72 -1.73 8.12 -6.80
N SER A 73 -1.44 7.38 -7.86
CA SER A 73 -1.19 7.99 -9.17
C SER A 73 -2.46 8.62 -9.75
N VAL A 74 -3.65 8.17 -9.33
CA VAL A 74 -4.93 8.79 -9.72
C VAL A 74 -5.03 10.23 -9.20
N ASP A 75 -4.51 10.55 -8.01
CA ASP A 75 -4.45 11.93 -7.50
C ASP A 75 -3.56 12.82 -8.39
N GLU A 76 -2.50 12.26 -8.98
CA GLU A 76 -1.63 12.99 -9.92
C GLU A 76 -2.31 13.19 -11.27
N LEU A 77 -3.04 12.17 -11.77
CA LEU A 77 -3.85 12.27 -12.99
C LEU A 77 -5.00 13.28 -12.83
N ALA A 78 -5.61 13.38 -11.65
CA ALA A 78 -6.66 14.36 -11.37
C ALA A 78 -6.17 15.82 -11.53
N LYS A 79 -4.86 16.09 -11.31
CA LYS A 79 -4.28 17.42 -11.54
C LYS A 79 -4.26 17.83 -13.02
N ALA A 80 -4.38 16.87 -13.94
CA ALA A 80 -4.43 17.11 -15.38
C ALA A 80 -5.85 17.39 -15.91
N ILE A 81 -6.88 17.42 -15.04
CA ILE A 81 -8.24 17.75 -15.47
C ILE A 81 -8.30 19.17 -16.03
N GLY A 82 -8.87 19.30 -17.23
CA GLY A 82 -9.02 20.58 -17.94
C GLY A 82 -7.66 21.17 -18.33
N LYS A 83 -6.64 20.33 -18.50
CA LYS A 83 -5.27 20.74 -18.80
C LYS A 83 -4.76 20.19 -20.13
N LYS A 84 -3.77 20.89 -20.67
CA LYS A 84 -2.93 20.46 -21.78
C LYS A 84 -1.45 20.73 -21.49
N ILE A 85 -0.57 20.07 -22.24
CA ILE A 85 0.83 20.45 -22.29
C ILE A 85 0.99 21.81 -23.01
N GLN A 86 2.06 22.52 -22.69
CA GLN A 86 2.49 23.73 -23.37
C GLN A 86 4.01 23.82 -23.32
N ASN A 87 4.60 24.78 -24.04
CA ASN A 87 6.05 24.95 -24.11
C ASN A 87 6.63 25.64 -22.84
N GLN A 88 6.25 25.14 -21.67
CA GLN A 88 6.65 25.60 -20.33
C GLN A 88 6.54 24.43 -19.33
N ASP A 89 7.24 24.49 -18.20
CA ASP A 89 7.20 23.47 -17.13
C ASP A 89 5.92 23.53 -16.26
N VAL A 90 4.80 23.99 -16.84
CA VAL A 90 3.50 24.08 -16.19
C VAL A 90 2.41 23.72 -17.19
N LEU A 91 1.30 23.17 -16.71
CA LEU A 91 0.17 22.80 -17.55
C LEU A 91 -0.64 24.03 -17.98
N GLY A 92 -0.99 24.08 -19.27
CA GLY A 92 -1.94 25.06 -19.81
C GLY A 92 -3.39 24.60 -19.60
N THR A 93 -4.35 25.50 -19.79
CA THR A 93 -5.78 25.19 -19.70
C THR A 93 -6.31 24.63 -21.02
N ASP A 94 -7.11 23.57 -20.95
CA ASP A 94 -7.93 23.01 -22.03
C ASP A 94 -9.20 22.39 -21.43
N SER A 95 -10.09 23.25 -20.94
CA SER A 95 -11.25 22.85 -20.17
C SER A 95 -12.24 21.98 -20.96
N GLY A 96 -12.83 21.04 -20.24
CA GLY A 96 -13.94 20.22 -20.72
C GLY A 96 -13.56 19.13 -21.73
N LYS A 97 -12.28 18.77 -21.84
CA LYS A 97 -11.78 17.76 -22.78
C LYS A 97 -11.17 16.53 -22.09
N ASN A 98 -11.86 15.98 -21.10
CA ASN A 98 -11.27 14.99 -20.18
C ASN A 98 -11.50 13.52 -20.54
N THR A 99 -12.23 13.19 -21.61
CA THR A 99 -12.63 11.79 -21.86
C THR A 99 -11.44 10.83 -22.00
N ALA A 100 -10.37 11.25 -22.67
CA ALA A 100 -9.16 10.43 -22.81
C ALA A 100 -8.42 10.24 -21.47
N LEU A 101 -8.37 11.30 -20.64
CA LEU A 101 -7.82 11.22 -19.28
C LEU A 101 -8.60 10.22 -18.43
N ILE A 102 -9.94 10.26 -18.47
CA ILE A 102 -10.80 9.33 -17.74
C ILE A 102 -10.64 7.89 -18.24
N ALA A 103 -10.52 7.67 -19.55
CA ALA A 103 -10.20 6.35 -20.09
C ALA A 103 -8.85 5.82 -19.59
N GLY A 104 -7.84 6.69 -19.50
CA GLY A 104 -6.54 6.37 -18.92
C GLY A 104 -6.63 5.99 -17.44
N VAL A 105 -7.37 6.77 -16.64
CA VAL A 105 -7.62 6.45 -15.22
C VAL A 105 -8.36 5.12 -15.11
N PHE A 106 -9.40 4.89 -15.92
CA PHE A 106 -10.13 3.63 -15.93
C PHE A 106 -9.21 2.42 -16.19
N SER A 107 -8.27 2.53 -17.14
CA SER A 107 -7.25 1.50 -17.39
C SER A 107 -6.37 1.23 -16.16
N VAL A 108 -5.89 2.29 -15.49
CA VAL A 108 -5.12 2.17 -14.24
C VAL A 108 -5.95 1.49 -13.15
N THR A 109 -7.24 1.84 -13.02
CA THR A 109 -8.12 1.23 -12.03
C THR A 109 -8.38 -0.25 -12.30
N LEU A 110 -8.47 -0.68 -13.56
CA LEU A 110 -8.54 -2.10 -13.91
C LEU A 110 -7.27 -2.85 -13.44
N ASP A 111 -6.09 -2.24 -13.57
CA ASP A 111 -4.85 -2.83 -13.06
C ASP A 111 -4.82 -2.88 -11.53
N ILE A 112 -5.32 -1.83 -10.85
CA ILE A 112 -5.50 -1.82 -9.39
C ILE A 112 -6.36 -3.02 -8.94
N VAL A 113 -7.51 -3.25 -9.60
CA VAL A 113 -8.39 -4.39 -9.28
C VAL A 113 -7.66 -5.72 -9.47
N LYS A 114 -6.94 -5.90 -10.59
CA LYS A 114 -6.17 -7.12 -10.85
C LYS A 114 -5.13 -7.37 -9.76
N LYS A 115 -4.36 -6.36 -9.40
CA LYS A 115 -3.30 -6.47 -8.39
C LYS A 115 -3.87 -6.66 -6.98
N ALA A 116 -4.96 -5.99 -6.63
CA ALA A 116 -5.64 -6.19 -5.35
C ALA A 116 -6.11 -7.64 -5.18
N LYS A 117 -6.71 -8.23 -6.21
CA LYS A 117 -7.12 -9.65 -6.22
C LYS A 117 -5.95 -10.62 -6.18
N ALA A 118 -4.80 -10.22 -6.71
CA ALA A 118 -3.58 -11.02 -6.73
C ALA A 118 -2.78 -10.92 -5.42
N LEU A 119 -3.18 -10.10 -4.45
CA LEU A 119 -2.50 -10.01 -3.15
C LEU A 119 -2.63 -11.35 -2.42
N GLN A 120 -1.49 -12.02 -2.26
CA GLN A 120 -1.40 -13.26 -1.49
C GLN A 120 -0.92 -12.96 -0.09
N ILE A 121 -1.62 -13.51 0.91
CA ILE A 121 -1.22 -13.40 2.30
C ILE A 121 -0.41 -14.65 2.67
N PRO A 122 0.88 -14.53 2.99
CA PRO A 122 1.69 -15.66 3.42
C PRO A 122 1.16 -16.29 4.71
N GLY A 123 1.24 -17.62 4.81
CA GLY A 123 0.73 -18.35 5.97
C GLY A 123 1.37 -17.96 7.30
N SER A 124 2.63 -17.52 7.29
CA SER A 124 3.35 -17.11 8.51
C SER A 124 2.81 -15.83 9.16
N ILE A 125 2.05 -15.02 8.42
CA ILE A 125 1.49 -13.73 8.87
C ILE A 125 -0.04 -13.65 8.73
N LYS A 126 -0.68 -14.71 8.26
CA LYS A 126 -2.10 -14.71 7.85
C LYS A 126 -3.06 -14.33 8.97
N ASP A 127 -2.78 -14.80 10.18
CA ASP A 127 -3.67 -14.64 11.33
C ASP A 127 -3.39 -13.34 12.11
N GLN A 128 -2.55 -12.46 11.56
CA GLN A 128 -2.16 -11.21 12.19
C GLN A 128 -2.85 -10.02 11.52
N GLN A 129 -3.07 -8.94 12.28
CA GLN A 129 -3.56 -7.64 11.75
C GLN A 129 -4.85 -7.69 10.89
N ASN A 130 -5.65 -8.75 11.00
CA ASN A 130 -6.86 -8.98 10.20
C ASN A 130 -6.63 -8.85 8.69
N LEU A 131 -5.49 -9.33 8.19
CA LEU A 131 -5.08 -9.13 6.79
C LEU A 131 -6.13 -9.60 5.77
N THR A 132 -6.75 -10.76 5.99
CA THR A 132 -7.76 -11.31 5.06
C THR A 132 -8.93 -10.34 4.86
N GLN A 133 -9.42 -9.74 5.95
CA GLN A 133 -10.48 -8.74 5.89
C GLN A 133 -10.01 -7.49 5.14
N LYS A 134 -8.83 -6.96 5.47
CA LYS A 134 -8.31 -5.73 4.86
C LYS A 134 -8.01 -5.88 3.36
N VAL A 135 -7.52 -7.03 2.92
CA VAL A 135 -7.34 -7.34 1.49
C VAL A 135 -8.71 -7.41 0.79
N SER A 136 -9.71 -8.01 1.43
CA SER A 136 -11.08 -8.03 0.91
C SER A 136 -11.66 -6.62 0.79
N GLU A 137 -11.48 -5.77 1.80
CA GLU A 137 -11.96 -4.38 1.78
C GLU A 137 -11.34 -3.57 0.64
N VAL A 138 -10.02 -3.70 0.42
CA VAL A 138 -9.33 -3.07 -0.73
C VAL A 138 -9.91 -3.58 -2.05
N THR A 139 -10.09 -4.90 -2.19
CA THR A 139 -10.60 -5.51 -3.42
C THR A 139 -12.02 -5.02 -3.72
N THR A 140 -12.91 -5.06 -2.72
CA THR A 140 -14.29 -4.58 -2.84
C THR A 140 -14.34 -3.10 -3.19
N ALA A 141 -13.54 -2.26 -2.54
CA ALA A 141 -13.50 -0.83 -2.83
C ALA A 141 -12.97 -0.53 -4.24
N ALA A 142 -11.95 -1.28 -4.71
CA ALA A 142 -11.42 -1.14 -6.06
C ALA A 142 -12.47 -1.52 -7.12
N GLU A 143 -13.20 -2.60 -6.89
CA GLU A 143 -14.30 -3.03 -7.76
C GLU A 143 -15.45 -2.03 -7.76
N ALA A 144 -15.83 -1.51 -6.59
CA ALA A 144 -16.85 -0.48 -6.46
C ALA A 144 -16.50 0.76 -7.28
N PHE A 145 -15.25 1.23 -7.21
CA PHE A 145 -14.78 2.36 -8.00
C PHE A 145 -14.83 2.09 -9.51
N VAL A 146 -14.31 0.95 -9.99
CA VAL A 146 -14.40 0.55 -11.42
C VAL A 146 -15.85 0.46 -11.88
N ASN A 147 -16.72 -0.15 -11.06
CA ASN A 147 -18.14 -0.29 -11.38
C ASN A 147 -18.83 1.06 -11.45
N LYS A 148 -18.50 2.01 -10.56
CA LYS A 148 -19.03 3.37 -10.61
C LYS A 148 -18.65 4.06 -11.92
N LEU A 149 -17.37 4.04 -12.31
CA LEU A 149 -16.90 4.63 -13.57
C LEU A 149 -17.65 4.05 -14.79
N LYS A 150 -17.84 2.72 -14.84
CA LYS A 150 -18.63 2.06 -15.91
C LYS A 150 -20.10 2.49 -15.92
N SER A 151 -20.70 2.74 -14.76
CA SER A 151 -22.10 3.15 -14.66
C SER A 151 -22.35 4.61 -15.08
N LYS A 152 -21.28 5.39 -15.26
CA LYS A 152 -21.30 6.83 -15.50
C LYS A 152 -20.78 7.20 -16.89
N THR A 153 -20.94 6.31 -17.87
CA THR A 153 -20.47 6.52 -19.24
C THR A 153 -21.14 7.71 -19.92
N THR A 154 -22.39 8.03 -19.59
CA THR A 154 -23.07 9.22 -20.12
C THR A 154 -22.33 10.52 -19.74
N GLU A 155 -21.76 10.58 -18.53
CA GLU A 155 -21.01 11.74 -18.05
C GLU A 155 -19.51 11.67 -18.37
N LEU A 156 -18.96 10.46 -18.47
CA LEU A 156 -17.51 10.20 -18.50
C LEU A 156 -16.96 9.73 -19.85
N ALA A 157 -17.81 9.25 -20.76
CA ALA A 157 -17.46 8.79 -22.09
C ALA A 157 -18.14 9.64 -23.18
N VAL A 158 -18.19 10.96 -22.95
CA VAL A 158 -18.84 11.91 -23.85
C VAL A 158 -18.09 11.98 -25.18
N ALA A 159 -18.84 12.00 -26.29
CA ALA A 159 -18.29 12.11 -27.63
C ALA A 159 -17.40 13.36 -27.80
N SER A 160 -16.49 13.31 -28.77
CA SER A 160 -15.56 14.41 -29.08
C SER A 160 -14.68 14.87 -27.90
N GLY A 161 -14.50 14.01 -26.91
CA GLY A 161 -13.69 14.30 -25.72
C GLY A 161 -14.38 15.15 -24.66
N ALA A 162 -15.67 15.48 -24.82
CA ALA A 162 -16.35 16.57 -24.13
C ALA A 162 -16.75 16.30 -22.66
N THR A 163 -16.07 15.39 -21.96
CA THR A 163 -16.25 15.22 -20.51
C THR A 163 -15.81 16.50 -19.79
N THR A 164 -16.76 17.15 -19.13
CA THR A 164 -16.55 18.42 -18.42
C THR A 164 -15.56 18.27 -17.26
N ASP A 165 -14.94 19.38 -16.86
CA ASP A 165 -14.02 19.40 -15.72
C ASP A 165 -14.74 18.98 -14.43
N ASP A 166 -15.98 19.44 -14.20
CA ASP A 166 -16.79 19.06 -13.03
C ASP A 166 -17.11 17.55 -13.02
N ASN A 167 -17.51 16.97 -14.16
CA ASN A 167 -17.78 15.54 -14.25
C ASN A 167 -16.51 14.70 -14.00
N ALA A 168 -15.37 15.14 -14.52
CA ALA A 168 -14.08 14.50 -14.28
C ALA A 168 -13.66 14.61 -12.81
N GLN A 169 -13.80 15.80 -12.20
CA GLN A 169 -13.50 15.99 -10.78
C GLN A 169 -14.39 15.11 -9.88
N LYS A 170 -15.69 15.05 -10.16
CA LYS A 170 -16.62 14.15 -9.46
C LYS A 170 -16.29 12.67 -9.63
N ALA A 171 -15.46 12.29 -10.61
CA ALA A 171 -15.03 10.92 -10.84
C ALA A 171 -13.68 10.60 -10.18
N ILE A 172 -12.69 11.50 -10.24
CA ILE A 172 -11.31 11.16 -9.87
C ILE A 172 -10.64 12.16 -8.91
N ASP A 173 -11.24 13.31 -8.62
CA ASP A 173 -10.71 14.28 -7.66
C ASP A 173 -11.38 14.12 -6.30
N ARG A 174 -10.95 13.09 -5.56
CA ARG A 174 -11.43 12.81 -4.20
C ARG A 174 -11.13 13.92 -3.18
N ASN A 175 -10.20 14.84 -3.49
CA ASN A 175 -9.81 15.89 -2.54
C ASN A 175 -10.74 17.10 -2.69
N SER A 176 -11.00 17.54 -3.92
CA SER A 176 -11.89 18.67 -4.17
C SER A 176 -13.38 18.27 -4.26
N LYS A 177 -13.66 17.01 -4.61
CA LYS A 177 -15.03 16.45 -4.73
C LYS A 177 -15.16 15.14 -3.94
N PRO A 178 -14.97 15.12 -2.61
CA PRO A 178 -14.99 13.89 -1.81
C PRO A 178 -16.30 13.09 -1.88
N ASN A 179 -17.41 13.76 -2.19
CA ASN A 179 -18.73 13.15 -2.38
C ASN A 179 -19.15 13.08 -3.86
N GLY A 180 -18.20 13.18 -4.79
CA GLY A 180 -18.49 13.21 -6.22
C GLY A 180 -19.24 11.96 -6.68
N GLU A 181 -20.44 12.14 -7.24
CA GLU A 181 -21.33 11.04 -7.61
C GLU A 181 -20.84 10.17 -8.79
N ASN A 182 -19.74 10.56 -9.42
CA ASN A 182 -19.18 9.88 -10.59
C ASN A 182 -18.02 8.92 -10.26
N GLY A 183 -17.60 8.82 -9.00
CA GLY A 183 -16.53 7.90 -8.58
C GLY A 183 -15.57 8.45 -7.54
N ALA A 184 -15.52 9.77 -7.31
CA ALA A 184 -14.56 10.35 -6.38
C ALA A 184 -14.80 9.90 -4.94
N LYS A 185 -16.06 9.60 -4.58
CA LYS A 185 -16.42 8.97 -3.31
C LYS A 185 -15.81 7.57 -3.18
N GLU A 186 -16.06 6.69 -4.15
CA GLU A 186 -15.53 5.32 -4.17
C GLU A 186 -13.99 5.30 -4.23
N LEU A 187 -13.37 6.25 -4.95
CA LEU A 187 -11.92 6.43 -4.95
C LEU A 187 -11.40 6.80 -3.55
N GLY A 188 -12.11 7.66 -2.81
CA GLY A 188 -11.79 7.98 -1.43
C GLY A 188 -11.88 6.77 -0.49
N GLU A 189 -12.90 5.93 -0.65
CA GLU A 189 -13.06 4.68 0.09
C GLU A 189 -11.93 3.69 -0.21
N LEU A 190 -11.57 3.52 -1.49
CA LEU A 190 -10.41 2.72 -1.92
C LEU A 190 -9.12 3.24 -1.30
N TYR A 191 -8.91 4.55 -1.30
CA TYR A 191 -7.72 5.17 -0.72
C TYR A 191 -7.58 4.87 0.77
N LYS A 192 -8.69 4.95 1.51
CA LYS A 192 -8.74 4.62 2.94
C LYS A 192 -8.40 3.15 3.16
N ALA A 193 -9.06 2.24 2.43
CA ALA A 193 -8.83 0.80 2.58
C ALA A 193 -7.35 0.42 2.31
N ILE A 194 -6.74 0.97 1.27
CA ILE A 194 -5.35 0.64 0.92
C ILE A 194 -4.33 1.29 1.87
N ASP A 195 -4.60 2.48 2.41
CA ASP A 195 -3.75 3.10 3.43
C ASP A 195 -3.79 2.30 4.75
N GLU A 196 -4.97 1.78 5.14
CA GLU A 196 -5.09 0.90 6.29
C GLU A 196 -4.37 -0.44 6.10
N LEU A 197 -4.52 -1.08 4.93
CA LEU A 197 -3.82 -2.32 4.61
C LEU A 197 -2.30 -2.12 4.59
N LEU A 198 -1.81 -1.03 4.01
CA LEU A 198 -0.38 -0.70 4.02
C LEU A 198 0.14 -0.45 5.43
N THR A 199 -0.67 0.19 6.29
CA THR A 199 -0.31 0.40 7.70
C THR A 199 -0.18 -0.93 8.44
N ALA A 200 -1.12 -1.85 8.24
CA ALA A 200 -1.06 -3.21 8.80
C ALA A 200 0.19 -3.97 8.30
N ALA A 201 0.46 -3.94 6.99
CA ALA A 201 1.62 -4.61 6.41
C ALA A 201 2.96 -4.08 6.96
N ASN A 202 3.10 -2.76 7.10
CA ASN A 202 4.30 -2.17 7.71
C ASN A 202 4.43 -2.52 9.19
N LYS A 203 3.32 -2.64 9.92
CA LYS A 203 3.34 -3.08 11.31
C LYS A 203 3.85 -4.51 11.44
N LEU A 204 3.45 -5.42 10.54
CA LEU A 204 3.96 -6.80 10.50
C LEU A 204 5.47 -6.85 10.29
N VAL A 205 6.01 -6.04 9.38
CA VAL A 205 7.46 -5.94 9.17
C VAL A 205 8.14 -5.49 10.48
N ASN A 206 7.63 -4.45 11.12
CA ASN A 206 8.21 -3.94 12.36
C ASN A 206 8.12 -4.95 13.51
N ASP A 207 6.99 -5.64 13.65
CA ASP A 207 6.79 -6.63 14.71
C ASP A 207 7.67 -7.87 14.50
N ALA A 208 7.76 -8.38 13.26
CA ALA A 208 8.64 -9.49 12.93
C ALA A 208 10.12 -9.17 13.16
N VAL A 209 10.55 -7.93 12.88
CA VAL A 209 11.91 -7.48 13.18
C VAL A 209 12.14 -7.34 14.69
N LYS A 210 11.15 -6.85 15.45
CA LYS A 210 11.24 -6.75 16.92
C LYS A 210 11.38 -8.10 17.60
N GLU A 211 10.87 -9.19 17.02
CA GLU A 211 11.06 -10.55 17.57
C GLU A 211 12.55 -10.90 17.75
N LEU A 212 13.45 -10.29 16.96
CA LEU A 212 14.90 -10.46 17.08
C LEU A 212 15.49 -9.83 18.36
N THR A 213 14.88 -8.78 18.90
CA THR A 213 15.48 -7.95 19.95
C THR A 213 14.68 -7.90 21.24
N VAL A 214 13.36 -8.14 21.19
CA VAL A 214 12.49 -8.03 22.36
C VAL A 214 12.50 -9.36 23.14
N PRO A 215 12.68 -9.34 24.47
CA PRO A 215 12.50 -10.50 25.35
C PRO A 215 11.15 -11.19 25.09
N VAL A 216 11.08 -12.52 25.17
CA VAL A 216 9.76 -13.16 25.22
C VAL A 216 9.12 -12.72 26.53
N GLN A 217 8.02 -11.97 26.50
CA GLN A 217 7.30 -11.63 27.73
C GLN A 217 6.89 -12.94 28.40
N THR A 218 7.54 -13.26 29.52
CA THR A 218 7.16 -14.33 30.42
C THR A 218 5.86 -13.91 31.09
N SER A 219 4.75 -14.54 30.70
CA SER A 219 3.47 -14.49 31.42
C SER A 219 3.56 -15.21 32.76
#